data_AF-A0AAW2XI04-F1
#
_entry.id   AF-A0AAW2XI04-F1
#
_cell.length_a   1.000
_cell.length_b   1.000
_cell.length_c   1.000
_cell.angle_alpha   90.00
_cell.angle_beta   90.00
_cell.angle_gamma   90.00
#
_symmetry.space_group_name_H-M   'P 1'
#
loop_
_entity.id
_entity.type
_entity.pdbx_description
1 polymer ?
#
loop_
_entity_poly.entity_id
_entity_poly.type
_entity_poly.pdbx_seq_one_letter_code
_entity_poly.pdbx_strand_id
1 'polypeptide(L)'
;MATSYSQATKPQLMILISCILVAFSLFSTSSEACGISVYWGQNGNEGTLLQACQSNLYEYVNLAFLNVFGHNVTPSINLAGHCDPPSGTCRRLVTEIQACQSLGIKVLLSLGGAIGDYGFSSPDDAKQFAAYLYDTFLSTSFAGPLGPVALDGVDFDIEHPTSTLYWDDLARALTSYNTPEKKVYLAAAPQCPRPDLNLDTAVRTGLFDYVWVQFYNNPPVNMTVLWATSPSL
;
A
#
# COMPACT_ATOMS: atom_id res chain seq x y z
N MET A 1 -17.36 -37.30 45.41
CA MET A 1 -16.92 -37.60 44.03
C MET A 1 -15.45 -37.23 43.93
N ALA A 2 -14.56 -38.21 43.91
CA ALA A 2 -13.13 -37.98 43.73
C ALA A 2 -12.79 -38.14 42.25
N THR A 3 -12.35 -37.06 41.61
CA THR A 3 -11.86 -37.05 40.24
C THR A 3 -10.49 -37.74 40.19
N SER A 4 -10.44 -38.90 39.54
CA SER A 4 -9.21 -39.65 39.28
C SER A 4 -8.46 -39.00 38.12
N TYR A 5 -7.34 -38.32 38.39
CA TYR A 5 -6.43 -37.86 37.34
C TYR A 5 -5.50 -39.02 36.94
N SER A 6 -5.63 -39.47 35.70
CA SER A 6 -4.72 -40.45 35.10
C SER A 6 -3.38 -39.79 34.81
N GLN A 7 -2.31 -40.29 35.44
CA GLN A 7 -0.93 -39.84 35.21
C GLN A 7 -0.46 -40.34 33.84
N ALA A 8 -0.09 -39.43 32.94
CA ALA A 8 0.50 -39.79 31.66
C ALA A 8 1.85 -40.49 31.88
N THR A 9 2.04 -41.63 31.22
CA THR A 9 3.31 -42.38 31.30
C THR A 9 4.41 -41.66 30.50
N LYS A 10 5.67 -41.74 30.93
CA LYS A 10 6.84 -41.15 30.23
C LYS A 10 6.82 -41.26 28.69
N PRO A 11 6.50 -42.42 28.07
CA PRO A 11 6.44 -42.52 26.60
C PRO A 11 5.29 -41.69 25.98
N GLN A 12 4.16 -41.54 26.67
CA GLN A 12 3.05 -40.69 26.19
C GLN A 12 3.42 -39.20 26.23
N LEU A 13 4.16 -38.78 27.24
CA LEU A 13 4.67 -37.41 27.33
C LEU A 13 5.69 -37.10 26.22
N MET A 14 6.56 -38.05 25.88
CA MET A 14 7.54 -37.87 24.79
C MET A 14 6.87 -37.79 23.42
N ILE A 15 5.82 -38.60 23.17
CA ILE A 15 5.04 -38.52 21.93
C ILE A 15 4.32 -37.17 21.81
N LEU A 16 3.72 -36.69 22.90
CA LEU A 16 3.04 -35.38 22.89
C LEU A 16 4.00 -34.23 22.60
N ILE A 17 5.19 -34.22 23.22
CA ILE A 17 6.23 -33.22 22.96
C ILE A 17 6.70 -33.30 21.50
N SER A 18 6.87 -34.51 20.96
CA SER A 18 7.23 -34.70 19.54
C SER A 18 6.14 -34.17 18.61
N CYS A 19 4.85 -34.40 18.90
CA CYS A 19 3.75 -33.87 18.09
C CYS A 19 3.68 -32.34 18.15
N ILE A 20 3.93 -31.73 19.31
CA ILE A 20 3.96 -30.27 19.47
C ILE A 20 5.13 -29.67 18.68
N LEU A 21 6.31 -30.30 18.73
CA LEU A 21 7.48 -29.85 17.96
C LEU A 21 7.27 -30.00 16.45
N VAL A 22 6.65 -31.09 16.00
CA VAL A 22 6.27 -31.27 14.58
C VAL A 22 5.24 -30.23 14.14
N ALA A 23 4.22 -29.95 14.98
CA ALA A 23 3.26 -28.88 14.72
C ALA A 23 3.95 -27.51 14.64
N PHE A 24 4.89 -27.21 15.55
CA PHE A 24 5.68 -25.97 15.54
C PHE A 24 6.58 -25.86 14.30
N SER A 25 7.13 -26.97 13.80
CA SER A 25 7.92 -26.98 12.57
C SER A 25 7.08 -26.88 11.29
N LEU A 26 5.77 -27.19 11.34
CA LEU A 26 4.83 -26.88 10.25
C LEU A 26 4.41 -25.40 10.26
N PHE A 27 4.59 -24.70 11.39
CA PHE A 27 4.60 -23.23 11.48
C PHE A 27 5.97 -22.64 11.12
N SER A 28 6.82 -23.37 10.38
CA SER A 28 7.96 -22.75 9.72
C SER A 28 7.43 -21.68 8.79
N THR A 29 7.74 -20.44 9.14
CA THR A 29 7.52 -19.23 8.34
C THR A 29 7.66 -19.58 6.87
N SER A 30 6.57 -19.42 6.12
CA SER A 30 6.72 -19.19 4.69
C SER A 30 7.83 -18.17 4.56
N SER A 31 8.93 -18.54 3.91
CA SER A 31 9.78 -17.54 3.28
C SER A 31 8.83 -16.87 2.30
N GLU A 32 8.11 -15.83 2.75
CA GLU A 32 7.33 -15.01 1.85
C GLU A 32 8.32 -14.55 0.79
N ALA A 33 8.18 -15.09 -0.42
CA ALA A 33 8.91 -14.55 -1.54
C ALA A 33 8.57 -13.05 -1.54
N CYS A 34 9.57 -12.19 -1.58
CA CYS A 34 9.32 -10.75 -1.59
C CYS A 34 8.48 -10.45 -2.84
N GLY A 35 7.23 -10.06 -2.64
CA GLY A 35 6.32 -9.71 -3.72
C GLY A 35 6.87 -8.55 -4.53
N ILE A 36 6.68 -8.61 -5.85
CA ILE A 36 7.12 -7.55 -6.76
C ILE A 36 5.99 -6.52 -6.87
N SER A 37 6.32 -5.26 -6.63
CA SER A 37 5.44 -4.13 -6.89
C SER A 37 5.81 -3.45 -8.22
N VAL A 38 4.81 -2.96 -8.95
CA VAL A 38 5.00 -2.21 -10.19
C VAL A 38 4.13 -0.95 -10.21
N TYR A 39 4.67 0.14 -10.73
CA TYR A 39 3.90 1.33 -11.06
C TYR A 39 3.33 1.19 -12.48
N TRP A 40 2.02 1.43 -12.63
CA TRP A 40 1.31 1.38 -13.90
C TRP A 40 0.52 2.67 -14.12
N GLY A 41 0.58 3.23 -15.33
CA GLY A 41 -0.26 4.37 -15.72
C GLY A 41 0.51 5.56 -16.30
N GLN A 42 1.83 5.49 -16.42
CA GLN A 42 2.66 6.61 -16.88
C GLN A 42 3.40 6.34 -18.20
N ASN A 43 3.28 5.14 -18.77
CA ASN A 43 3.93 4.79 -20.03
C ASN A 43 2.91 4.23 -21.03
N GLY A 44 2.67 4.94 -22.14
CA GLY A 44 1.72 4.52 -23.17
C GLY A 44 2.02 3.17 -23.83
N ASN A 45 3.23 2.61 -23.65
CA ASN A 45 3.65 1.31 -24.19
C ASN A 45 3.66 0.17 -23.16
N GLU A 46 3.18 0.40 -21.93
CA GLU A 46 3.22 -0.60 -20.84
C GLU A 46 2.09 -1.64 -20.89
N GLY A 47 1.21 -1.57 -21.91
CA GLY A 47 0.05 -2.44 -22.04
C GLY A 47 -1.11 -2.05 -21.11
N THR A 48 -2.13 -2.90 -21.03
CA THR A 48 -3.28 -2.68 -20.15
C THR A 48 -2.98 -3.09 -18.71
N LEU A 49 -3.77 -2.58 -17.76
CA LEU A 49 -3.68 -3.00 -16.36
C LEU A 49 -3.94 -4.50 -16.24
N LEU A 50 -4.93 -5.02 -16.97
CA LEU A 50 -5.22 -6.45 -17.01
C LEU A 50 -4.01 -7.29 -17.48
N GLN A 51 -3.27 -6.83 -18.49
CA GLN A 51 -2.06 -7.54 -18.97
C GLN A 51 -0.97 -7.55 -17.91
N ALA A 52 -0.76 -6.44 -17.20
CA ALA A 52 0.18 -6.41 -16.07
C ALA A 52 -0.22 -7.43 -15.00
N CYS A 53 -1.50 -7.50 -14.62
CA CYS A 53 -2.00 -8.42 -13.62
C CYS A 53 -1.95 -9.89 -14.06
N GLN A 54 -2.17 -10.19 -15.34
CA GLN A 54 -2.11 -11.54 -15.88
C GLN A 54 -0.68 -12.03 -16.16
N SER A 55 0.33 -11.17 -16.02
CA SER A 55 1.73 -11.54 -16.22
C SER A 55 2.26 -12.54 -15.19
N ASN A 56 1.58 -12.68 -14.04
CA ASN A 56 2.01 -13.47 -12.88
C ASN A 56 3.37 -13.03 -12.30
N LEU A 57 3.77 -11.79 -12.57
CA LEU A 57 5.01 -11.21 -12.05
C LEU A 57 4.81 -10.39 -10.78
N TYR A 58 3.64 -9.78 -10.61
CA TYR A 58 3.40 -8.75 -9.61
C TYR A 58 2.42 -9.20 -8.54
N GLU A 59 2.71 -8.86 -7.29
CA GLU A 59 1.79 -9.00 -6.16
C GLU A 59 1.11 -7.66 -5.83
N TYR A 60 1.71 -6.56 -6.27
CA TYR A 60 1.23 -5.20 -6.06
C TYR A 60 1.27 -4.41 -7.36
N VAL A 61 0.22 -3.63 -7.60
CA VAL A 61 0.17 -2.64 -8.67
C VAL A 61 -0.19 -1.28 -8.09
N ASN A 62 0.69 -0.30 -8.27
CA ASN A 62 0.48 1.09 -7.90
C ASN A 62 -0.05 1.85 -9.12
N LEU A 63 -1.32 2.27 -9.08
CA LEU A 63 -1.94 3.10 -10.12
C LEU A 63 -1.40 4.53 -10.02
N ALA A 64 -0.54 4.88 -10.97
CA ALA A 64 0.22 6.12 -11.00
C ALA A 64 -0.38 7.09 -12.04
N PHE A 65 -0.83 8.29 -11.69
CA PHE A 65 -0.84 8.91 -10.34
C PHE A 65 -2.08 9.77 -10.10
N LEU A 66 -2.52 9.88 -8.85
CA LEU A 66 -3.28 11.03 -8.37
C LEU A 66 -2.28 12.13 -7.99
N ASN A 67 -2.06 13.09 -8.88
CA ASN A 67 -0.93 14.02 -8.79
C ASN A 67 -1.34 15.50 -8.68
N VAL A 68 -2.63 15.78 -8.54
CA VAL A 68 -3.14 17.11 -8.19
C VAL A 68 -4.09 16.96 -7.02
N PHE A 69 -3.79 17.57 -5.87
CA PHE A 69 -4.65 17.54 -4.67
C PHE A 69 -4.18 18.51 -3.56
N GLY A 70 -5.04 18.71 -2.57
CA GLY A 70 -4.78 19.61 -1.43
C GLY A 70 -5.05 21.08 -1.76
N HIS A 71 -4.82 21.99 -0.81
CA HIS A 71 -5.01 23.44 -1.04
C HIS A 71 -6.39 23.84 -1.62
N ASN A 72 -7.45 23.09 -1.30
CA ASN A 72 -8.80 23.28 -1.86
C ASN A 72 -8.90 23.14 -3.39
N VAL A 73 -7.95 22.47 -4.05
CA VAL A 73 -8.08 22.12 -5.47
C VAL A 73 -8.86 20.81 -5.63
N THR A 74 -9.62 20.69 -6.73
CA THR A 74 -10.29 19.42 -7.06
C THR A 74 -9.23 18.37 -7.38
N PRO A 75 -9.19 17.23 -6.67
CA PRO A 75 -8.19 16.22 -6.96
C PRO A 75 -8.33 15.64 -8.37
N SER A 76 -7.21 15.40 -9.04
CA SER A 76 -7.18 14.88 -10.40
C SER A 76 -6.19 13.74 -10.55
N ILE A 77 -6.63 12.70 -11.25
CA ILE A 77 -5.82 11.54 -11.60
C ILE A 77 -5.30 11.68 -13.03
N ASN A 78 -4.04 11.38 -13.25
CA ASN A 78 -3.40 11.35 -14.55
C ASN A 78 -2.86 9.95 -14.80
N LEU A 79 -3.45 9.23 -15.76
CA LEU A 79 -2.98 7.92 -16.23
C LEU A 79 -2.42 8.01 -17.65
N ALA A 80 -1.73 9.12 -17.94
CA ALA A 80 -1.15 9.45 -19.22
C ALA A 80 -2.12 9.21 -20.40
N GLY A 81 -1.75 8.33 -21.33
CA GLY A 81 -2.56 8.00 -22.50
C GLY A 81 -3.56 6.85 -22.30
N HIS A 82 -3.67 6.27 -21.10
CA HIS A 82 -4.49 5.06 -20.88
C HIS A 82 -5.98 5.33 -20.79
N CYS A 83 -6.35 6.51 -20.30
CA CYS A 83 -7.72 7.01 -20.25
C CYS A 83 -7.75 8.50 -19.91
N ASP A 84 -8.92 9.11 -20.12
CA ASP A 84 -9.26 10.49 -19.78
C ASP A 84 -10.39 10.51 -18.74
N PRO A 85 -10.15 11.01 -17.52
CA PRO A 85 -11.18 11.07 -16.47
C PRO A 85 -12.36 12.01 -16.80
N PRO A 86 -12.17 13.24 -17.33
CA PRO A 86 -13.27 14.10 -17.75
C PRO A 86 -14.23 13.47 -18.77
N SER A 87 -13.72 12.71 -19.73
CA SER A 87 -14.54 11.97 -20.69
C SER A 87 -15.10 10.65 -20.15
N GLY A 88 -14.76 10.26 -18.92
CA GLY A 88 -15.22 9.03 -18.26
C GLY A 88 -14.63 7.73 -18.84
N THR A 89 -13.61 7.80 -19.69
CA THR A 89 -13.03 6.61 -20.32
C THR A 89 -12.24 5.74 -19.33
N CYS A 90 -11.86 6.29 -18.18
CA CYS A 90 -11.20 5.55 -17.11
C CYS A 90 -12.11 4.52 -16.42
N ARG A 91 -13.43 4.56 -16.63
CA ARG A 91 -14.39 3.60 -16.05
C ARG A 91 -14.16 2.16 -16.47
N ARG A 92 -13.46 1.92 -17.59
CA ARG A 92 -13.05 0.56 -17.99
C ARG A 92 -12.13 -0.09 -16.96
N LEU A 93 -11.41 0.70 -16.17
CA LEU A 93 -10.48 0.20 -15.16
C LEU A 93 -11.20 -0.48 -14.00
N VAL A 94 -12.50 -0.22 -13.74
CA VAL A 94 -13.25 -0.94 -12.69
C VAL A 94 -13.13 -2.45 -12.88
N THR A 95 -13.37 -2.95 -14.08
CA THR A 95 -13.33 -4.39 -14.36
C THR A 95 -11.90 -4.94 -14.37
N GLU A 96 -10.91 -4.13 -14.79
CA GLU A 96 -9.51 -4.56 -14.78
C GLU A 96 -8.96 -4.64 -13.35
N ILE A 97 -9.28 -3.65 -12.49
CA ILE A 97 -8.94 -3.64 -11.07
C ILE A 97 -9.54 -4.86 -10.36
N GLN A 98 -10.84 -5.12 -10.57
CA GLN A 98 -11.49 -6.30 -9.97
C GLN A 98 -10.87 -7.61 -10.45
N ALA A 99 -10.47 -7.69 -11.72
CA ALA A 99 -9.76 -8.84 -12.24
C ALA A 99 -8.39 -9.02 -11.54
N CYS A 100 -7.59 -7.97 -11.39
CA CYS A 100 -6.35 -8.01 -10.62
C CYS A 100 -6.57 -8.51 -9.18
N GLN A 101 -7.55 -7.93 -8.48
CA GLN A 101 -7.88 -8.31 -7.11
C GLN A 101 -8.32 -9.78 -7.00
N SER A 102 -9.07 -10.30 -7.99
CA SER A 102 -9.46 -11.72 -8.02
C SER A 102 -8.29 -12.68 -8.27
N LEU A 103 -7.17 -12.17 -8.81
CA LEU A 103 -5.91 -12.89 -8.93
C LEU A 103 -5.04 -12.78 -7.66
N GLY A 104 -5.53 -12.10 -6.62
CA GLY A 104 -4.80 -11.89 -5.36
C GLY A 104 -3.82 -10.71 -5.38
N ILE A 105 -3.79 -9.94 -6.47
CA ILE A 105 -2.92 -8.77 -6.62
C ILE A 105 -3.56 -7.59 -5.90
N LYS A 106 -2.78 -6.91 -5.04
CA LYS A 106 -3.24 -5.68 -4.38
C LYS A 106 -3.08 -4.50 -5.34
N VAL A 107 -4.14 -3.73 -5.53
CA VAL A 107 -4.12 -2.53 -6.37
C VAL A 107 -4.21 -1.30 -5.47
N LEU A 108 -3.15 -0.50 -5.45
CA LEU A 108 -3.03 0.70 -4.63
C LEU A 108 -3.15 1.94 -5.52
N LEU A 109 -3.75 3.01 -5.01
CA LEU A 109 -3.67 4.32 -5.65
C LEU A 109 -2.36 4.99 -5.26
N SER A 110 -1.54 5.39 -6.22
CA SER A 110 -0.33 6.14 -5.92
C SER A 110 -0.56 7.65 -5.97
N LEU A 111 -0.15 8.33 -4.90
CA LEU A 111 -0.22 9.77 -4.73
C LEU A 111 1.11 10.41 -5.12
N GLY A 112 1.05 11.54 -5.84
CA GLY A 112 2.21 12.36 -6.11
C GLY A 112 2.91 12.03 -7.43
N GLY A 113 4.12 11.49 -7.34
CA GLY A 113 5.06 11.27 -8.44
C GLY A 113 5.89 12.53 -8.78
N ALA A 114 6.83 12.38 -9.70
CA ALA A 114 7.77 13.43 -10.10
C ALA A 114 7.12 14.72 -10.68
N ILE A 115 5.87 14.68 -11.14
CA ILE A 115 5.17 15.82 -11.73
C ILE A 115 3.78 15.94 -11.12
N GLY A 116 3.41 17.15 -10.68
CA GLY A 116 2.08 17.42 -10.14
C GLY A 116 2.03 18.73 -9.36
N ASP A 117 0.89 18.98 -8.73
CA ASP A 117 0.69 20.04 -7.75
C ASP A 117 -0.05 19.48 -6.54
N TYR A 118 0.72 19.09 -5.53
CA TYR A 118 0.20 18.36 -4.39
C TYR A 118 0.88 18.74 -3.08
N GLY A 119 0.13 18.62 -1.99
CA GLY A 119 0.59 18.85 -0.62
C GLY A 119 -0.51 19.45 0.23
N PHE A 120 -0.23 19.61 1.53
CA PHE A 120 -1.24 20.02 2.49
C PHE A 120 -0.84 21.30 3.22
N SER A 121 -1.85 22.11 3.52
CA SER A 121 -1.71 23.36 4.28
C SER A 121 -1.89 23.18 5.79
N SER A 122 -2.55 22.10 6.22
CA SER A 122 -2.84 21.81 7.63
C SER A 122 -3.13 20.31 7.85
N PRO A 123 -3.14 19.83 9.12
CA PRO A 123 -3.59 18.48 9.42
C PRO A 123 -5.05 18.23 9.01
N ASP A 124 -5.91 19.25 9.05
CA ASP A 124 -7.32 19.10 8.68
C ASP A 124 -7.53 19.05 7.17
N ASP A 125 -6.64 19.67 6.38
CA ASP A 125 -6.57 19.51 4.92
C ASP A 125 -6.24 18.05 4.57
N ALA A 126 -5.22 17.47 5.23
CA ALA A 126 -4.87 16.06 5.08
C ALA A 126 -6.01 15.10 5.47
N LYS A 127 -6.74 15.38 6.56
CA LYS A 127 -7.91 14.57 6.97
C LYS A 127 -9.07 14.66 5.98
N GLN A 128 -9.37 15.86 5.48
CA GLN A 128 -10.41 16.05 4.46
C GLN A 128 -10.07 15.30 3.18
N PHE A 129 -8.79 15.34 2.78
CA PHE A 129 -8.32 14.57 1.65
C PHE A 129 -8.38 13.05 1.88
N ALA A 130 -8.08 12.57 3.10
CA ALA A 130 -8.27 11.15 3.46
C ALA A 130 -9.73 10.69 3.27
N ALA A 131 -10.69 11.53 3.67
CA ALA A 131 -12.12 11.25 3.46
C ALA A 131 -12.47 11.20 1.97
N TYR A 132 -11.96 12.14 1.18
CA TYR A 132 -12.10 12.11 -0.28
C TYR A 132 -11.55 10.82 -0.90
N LEU A 133 -10.34 10.39 -0.50
CA LEU A 133 -9.73 9.15 -0.98
C LEU A 133 -10.58 7.94 -0.61
N TYR A 134 -11.09 7.89 0.62
CA TYR A 134 -11.90 6.78 1.08
C TYR A 134 -13.19 6.65 0.28
N ASP A 135 -13.95 7.74 0.14
CA ASP A 135 -15.22 7.73 -0.58
C ASP A 135 -15.03 7.42 -2.06
N THR A 136 -14.00 7.99 -2.69
CA THR A 136 -13.80 7.97 -4.15
C THR A 136 -13.07 6.74 -4.67
N PHE A 137 -12.12 6.20 -3.90
CA PHE A 137 -11.20 5.17 -4.38
C PHE A 137 -11.14 3.93 -3.48
N LEU A 138 -11.40 4.05 -2.18
CA LEU A 138 -11.31 2.93 -1.23
C LEU A 138 -12.70 2.38 -0.85
N SER A 139 -13.78 2.87 -1.45
CA SER A 139 -15.13 2.35 -1.22
C SER A 139 -15.94 2.43 -2.51
N THR A 140 -16.89 1.52 -2.67
CA THR A 140 -17.82 1.55 -3.82
C THR A 140 -18.97 2.54 -3.62
N SER A 141 -18.94 3.36 -2.56
CA SER A 141 -20.03 4.24 -2.17
C SER A 141 -20.20 5.44 -3.11
N PHE A 142 -19.12 5.85 -3.78
CA PHE A 142 -19.11 6.95 -4.72
C PHE A 142 -18.46 6.55 -6.04
N ALA A 143 -19.01 7.01 -7.16
CA ALA A 143 -18.44 6.77 -8.47
C ALA A 143 -17.44 7.88 -8.81
N GLY A 144 -16.17 7.64 -8.48
CA GLY A 144 -15.06 8.55 -8.73
C GLY A 144 -14.60 8.60 -10.20
N PRO A 145 -13.41 9.20 -10.45
CA PRO A 145 -12.77 9.27 -11.76
C PRO A 145 -12.59 7.90 -12.44
N LEU A 146 -12.34 6.85 -11.65
CA LEU A 146 -12.20 5.47 -12.12
C LEU A 146 -13.55 4.73 -12.23
N GLY A 147 -14.66 5.33 -11.80
CA GLY A 147 -15.91 4.63 -11.52
C GLY A 147 -15.99 4.10 -10.09
N PRO A 148 -17.03 3.31 -9.74
CA PRO A 148 -17.18 2.73 -8.41
C PRO A 148 -16.14 1.62 -8.21
N VAL A 149 -15.12 1.88 -7.39
CA VAL A 149 -14.03 0.94 -7.12
C VAL A 149 -13.69 0.93 -5.63
N ALA A 150 -13.15 -0.19 -5.17
CA ALA A 150 -12.61 -0.33 -3.82
C ALA A 150 -11.17 -0.83 -3.95
N LEU A 151 -10.24 0.09 -4.14
CA LEU A 151 -8.81 -0.20 -4.12
C LEU A 151 -8.38 -0.74 -2.75
N ASP A 152 -7.26 -1.46 -2.76
CA ASP A 152 -6.72 -2.12 -1.57
C ASP A 152 -6.01 -1.13 -0.64
N GLY A 153 -5.50 -0.04 -1.18
CA GLY A 153 -4.67 0.86 -0.40
C GLY A 153 -4.23 2.12 -1.13
N VAL A 154 -3.32 2.84 -0.47
CA VAL A 154 -2.75 4.10 -0.93
C VAL A 154 -1.23 4.03 -0.82
N ASP A 155 -0.57 4.36 -1.91
CA ASP A 155 0.88 4.46 -2.03
C ASP A 155 1.30 5.94 -2.03
N PHE A 156 2.31 6.27 -1.23
CA PHE A 156 2.81 7.63 -1.02
C PHE A 156 4.13 7.76 -1.79
N ASP A 157 4.06 8.18 -3.05
CA ASP A 157 5.22 8.49 -3.89
C ASP A 157 5.45 10.01 -3.92
N ILE A 158 5.91 10.54 -2.79
CA ILE A 158 5.97 11.98 -2.54
C ILE A 158 7.39 12.48 -2.86
N GLU A 159 7.61 12.92 -4.09
CA GLU A 159 8.93 13.35 -4.58
C GLU A 159 9.10 14.88 -4.53
N HIS A 160 8.09 15.62 -4.98
CA HIS A 160 8.15 17.08 -5.15
C HIS A 160 6.88 17.76 -4.62
N PRO A 161 6.54 17.59 -3.34
CA PRO A 161 5.38 18.25 -2.77
C PRO A 161 5.63 19.74 -2.61
N THR A 162 4.55 20.50 -2.58
CA THR A 162 4.53 21.91 -2.18
C THR A 162 4.93 22.14 -0.71
N SER A 163 4.82 21.11 0.13
CA SER A 163 5.18 21.12 1.55
C SER A 163 5.58 19.72 2.03
N THR A 164 6.56 19.63 2.92
CA THR A 164 7.00 18.36 3.55
C THR A 164 6.16 17.98 4.77
N LEU A 165 5.13 18.75 5.11
CA LEU A 165 4.32 18.57 6.33
C LEU A 165 3.04 17.76 6.08
N TYR A 166 2.52 17.16 7.16
CA TYR A 166 1.19 16.52 7.28
C TYR A 166 0.99 15.20 6.52
N TRP A 167 2.03 14.62 5.94
CA TRP A 167 1.98 13.26 5.37
C TRP A 167 1.69 12.19 6.42
N ASP A 168 2.16 12.39 7.65
CA ASP A 168 1.89 11.53 8.80
C ASP A 168 0.44 11.68 9.31
N ASP A 169 -0.14 12.88 9.22
CA ASP A 169 -1.57 13.10 9.48
C ASP A 169 -2.45 12.38 8.44
N LEU A 170 -2.09 12.43 7.16
CA LEU A 170 -2.78 11.68 6.12
C LEU A 170 -2.72 10.17 6.39
N ALA A 171 -1.54 9.64 6.73
CA ALA A 171 -1.37 8.23 7.06
C ALA A 171 -2.27 7.81 8.25
N ARG A 172 -2.24 8.58 9.36
CA ARG A 172 -3.13 8.34 10.51
C ARG A 172 -4.60 8.38 10.13
N ALA A 173 -5.01 9.38 9.35
CA ALA A 173 -6.40 9.51 8.90
C ALA A 173 -6.84 8.32 8.05
N LEU A 174 -6.02 7.87 7.09
CA LEU A 174 -6.34 6.70 6.27
C LEU A 174 -6.43 5.41 7.10
N THR A 175 -5.51 5.18 8.03
CA THR A 175 -5.58 3.99 8.90
C THR A 175 -6.81 3.98 9.83
N SER A 176 -7.42 5.13 10.11
CA SER A 176 -8.66 5.21 10.91
C SER A 176 -9.87 4.59 10.22
N TYR A 177 -9.81 4.35 8.90
CA TYR A 177 -10.84 3.68 8.12
C TYR A 177 -10.74 2.14 8.15
N ASN A 178 -9.73 1.58 8.82
CA ASN A 178 -9.62 0.13 8.97
C ASN A 178 -10.81 -0.43 9.78
N THR A 179 -11.45 -1.47 9.25
CA THR A 179 -12.46 -2.27 9.94
C THR A 179 -11.98 -3.71 10.11
N PRO A 180 -12.65 -4.54 10.93
CA PRO A 180 -12.31 -5.97 11.02
C PRO A 180 -12.39 -6.71 9.68
N GLU A 181 -13.25 -6.24 8.77
CA GLU A 181 -13.50 -6.85 7.46
C GLU A 181 -12.63 -6.26 6.34
N LYS A 182 -12.17 -5.00 6.50
CA LYS A 182 -11.41 -4.30 5.47
C LYS A 182 -10.27 -3.49 6.06
N LYS A 183 -9.06 -3.82 5.62
CA LYS A 183 -7.84 -3.04 5.85
C LYS A 183 -7.55 -2.15 4.64
N VAL A 184 -7.19 -0.89 4.89
CA VAL A 184 -6.57 0.03 3.94
C VAL A 184 -5.07 -0.14 4.06
N TYR A 185 -4.44 -0.71 3.03
CA TYR A 185 -2.98 -0.86 3.01
C TYR A 185 -2.31 0.48 2.73
N LEU A 186 -1.24 0.77 3.46
CA LEU A 186 -0.43 1.96 3.21
C LEU A 186 0.95 1.57 2.70
N ALA A 187 1.38 2.20 1.61
CA ALA A 187 2.71 2.05 1.07
C ALA A 187 3.41 3.42 0.93
N ALA A 188 4.74 3.43 0.96
CA ALA A 188 5.55 4.64 0.78
C ALA A 188 6.72 4.37 -0.16
N ALA A 189 7.07 5.35 -1.00
CA ALA A 189 8.22 5.29 -1.89
C ALA A 189 9.26 6.39 -1.55
N PRO A 190 9.92 6.35 -0.38
CA PRO A 190 10.93 7.33 -0.04
C PRO A 190 12.15 7.21 -0.97
N GLN A 191 12.85 8.32 -1.18
CA GLN A 191 14.17 8.35 -1.79
C GLN A 191 15.19 7.64 -0.90
N CYS A 192 16.33 7.25 -1.48
CA CYS A 192 17.35 6.50 -0.76
C CYS A 192 18.03 7.27 0.40
N PRO A 193 18.37 8.57 0.28
CA PRO A 193 19.01 9.33 1.34
C PRO A 193 18.18 9.33 2.62
N ARG A 194 18.83 9.04 3.75
CA ARG A 194 18.17 9.07 5.07
C ARG A 194 18.60 10.29 5.89
N PRO A 195 17.67 10.98 6.57
CA PRO A 195 16.21 10.83 6.45
C PRO A 195 15.71 11.27 5.07
N ASP A 196 14.62 10.65 4.59
CA ASP A 196 13.92 11.12 3.39
C ASP A 196 13.29 12.48 3.69
N LEU A 197 13.44 13.44 2.77
CA LEU A 197 13.02 14.82 2.99
C LEU A 197 11.50 14.98 3.18
N ASN A 198 10.72 14.17 2.48
CA ASN A 198 9.26 14.33 2.39
C ASN A 198 8.52 13.36 3.31
N LEU A 199 9.03 12.14 3.47
CA LEU A 199 8.31 11.01 4.06
C LEU A 199 8.90 10.51 5.38
N ASP A 200 10.06 10.99 5.86
CA ASP A 200 10.66 10.48 7.11
C ASP A 200 9.70 10.54 8.30
N THR A 201 8.99 11.67 8.49
CA THR A 201 7.98 11.81 9.56
C THR A 201 6.85 10.80 9.42
N ALA A 202 6.35 10.58 8.21
CA ALA A 202 5.26 9.65 7.94
C ALA A 202 5.71 8.20 8.14
N VAL A 203 6.86 7.80 7.59
CA VAL A 203 7.41 6.44 7.70
C VAL A 203 7.67 6.08 9.17
N ARG A 204 8.16 7.03 9.98
CA ARG A 204 8.42 6.81 11.43
C ARG A 204 7.16 6.53 12.26
N THR A 205 5.97 6.78 11.75
CA THR A 205 4.72 6.41 12.45
C THR A 205 4.55 4.91 12.60
N GLY A 206 5.22 4.10 11.77
CA GLY A 206 5.05 2.65 11.74
C GLY A 206 3.72 2.18 11.14
N LEU A 207 2.99 3.07 10.44
CA LEU A 207 1.69 2.78 9.85
C LEU A 207 1.75 2.20 8.44
N PHE A 208 2.91 2.30 7.77
CA PHE A 208 3.09 1.79 6.41
C PHE A 208 3.34 0.28 6.42
N ASP A 209 2.53 -0.45 5.65
CA ASP A 209 2.66 -1.88 5.43
C ASP A 209 3.83 -2.20 4.49
N TYR A 210 4.07 -1.32 3.53
CA TYR A 210 5.10 -1.49 2.50
C TYR A 210 5.95 -0.23 2.32
N VAL A 211 7.24 -0.41 2.06
CA VAL A 211 8.16 0.70 1.77
C VAL A 211 9.03 0.34 0.57
N TRP A 212 8.77 0.98 -0.57
CA TRP A 212 9.50 0.81 -1.82
C TRP A 212 10.61 1.87 -1.93
N VAL A 213 11.75 1.66 -1.27
CA VAL A 213 12.85 2.63 -1.32
C VAL A 213 13.35 2.80 -2.76
N GLN A 214 13.36 4.05 -3.26
CA GLN A 214 13.81 4.37 -4.60
C GLN A 214 15.35 4.39 -4.66
N PHE A 215 15.97 3.28 -5.09
CA PHE A 215 17.42 3.13 -5.20
C PHE A 215 18.02 3.69 -6.51
N TYR A 216 17.36 4.66 -7.11
CA TYR A 216 17.77 5.30 -8.37
C TYR A 216 17.64 6.83 -8.24
N ASN A 217 18.20 7.59 -9.19
CA ASN A 217 18.12 9.07 -9.25
C ASN A 217 18.59 9.83 -8.00
N ASN A 218 19.40 9.19 -7.15
CA ASN A 218 19.92 9.77 -5.91
C ASN A 218 21.42 10.11 -6.01
N PRO A 219 21.89 11.21 -5.41
CA PRO A 219 23.32 11.50 -5.34
C PRO A 219 24.06 10.41 -4.53
N PRO A 220 25.35 10.14 -4.79
CA PRO A 220 26.09 9.02 -4.16
C PRO A 220 26.25 9.11 -2.63
N VAL A 221 25.88 10.23 -2.02
CA VAL A 221 26.12 10.54 -0.62
C VAL A 221 24.92 10.12 0.23
N ASN A 222 25.17 9.33 1.28
CA ASN A 222 24.19 8.80 2.26
C ASN A 222 23.35 7.57 1.88
N MET A 223 23.83 6.68 1.00
CA MET A 223 23.27 5.32 0.89
C MET A 223 23.68 4.46 2.09
N THR A 224 23.03 4.63 3.25
CA THR A 224 23.14 3.67 4.35
C THR A 224 21.89 2.78 4.34
N VAL A 225 22.03 1.58 3.75
CA VAL A 225 21.01 0.54 3.81
C VAL A 225 21.06 -0.10 5.20
N LEU A 226 20.36 0.49 6.17
CA LEU A 226 20.02 -0.22 7.39
C LEU A 226 18.82 -1.11 7.07
N TRP A 227 19.08 -2.41 7.00
CA TRP A 227 18.06 -3.44 7.09
C TRP A 227 17.23 -3.15 8.34
N ALA A 228 15.97 -2.79 8.15
CA ALA A 228 15.03 -2.83 9.25
C ALA A 228 14.77 -4.32 9.55
N THR A 229 15.54 -4.92 10.47
CA THR A 229 14.92 -6.00 11.24
C THR A 229 13.78 -5.37 11.99
N SER A 230 12.56 -5.81 11.70
CA SER A 230 11.47 -5.66 12.64
C SER A 230 11.96 -6.16 14.01
N PRO A 231 11.82 -5.36 15.09
CA PRO A 231 11.81 -5.95 16.41
C PRO A 231 10.59 -6.85 16.44
N SER A 232 10.82 -8.14 16.60
CA SER A 232 9.81 -9.13 16.90
C SER A 232 8.98 -8.61 18.09
N LEU A 233 7.67 -8.48 17.91
CA LEU A 233 6.73 -8.42 19.02
C LEU A 233 6.32 -9.86 19.39
#